data_AF-W7U5Z7-F1
#
_entry.id   AF-W7U5Z7-F1
#
_cell.length_a   1.000
_cell.length_b   1.000
_cell.length_c   1.000
_cell.angle_alpha   90.00
_cell.angle_beta   90.00
_cell.angle_gamma   90.00
#
_symmetry.space_group_name_H-M   'P 1'
#
loop_
_entity.id
_entity.type
_entity.pdbx_description
1 polymer ?
#
loop_
_entity_poly.entity_id
_entity_poly.type
_entity_poly.pdbx_seq_one_letter_code
_entity_poly.pdbx_strand_id
1 'polypeptide(L)'
;MPRRSSSVALLVTLVLHSTVLCFAYTAHYPAAPRVATSTRPSSKRRDTLQCVVTTPHERLASKLTESLIQEPSKFVRFKLTNYPAPSEDSAYPVIQKLQARFVSNANTDNVPTRLQVVYTHPTSTTTKNYDLTEAAHILTKHLSPTGPLKAARLFTTTEDWVLEAGRRMDKARFYKNKPTFTTLKIAEHDRKKKRRLTLTPFHEVSGEGQRLVDREKPLSSPSKRKDSFLDVYGILGADGRPKAGMKEKFRQIEKFVEILASLLERETDESLSVTDFGPSVVKALSVLDAGCGKGYLTFAAYEYLTSKGWKAQVRGVEMRRDLVDQANAVASQLGYAPGLTFIRGTIADLTAAAEVEGERYDVVIALHACDTATDDCLYLGVQTGAPVIIASPCCHKEIRRQMRKGQPGDLTVSLQPIVKHGILLERQAEIVTDSLRVLGLQLAGYQAQIFEWINDEETSKNLMLTASKRRRPLSAKKVIELRRQLGEMIGMFGVKSQHLLTLLKIDTAQKLNESAEDMNKDIEGDLDANRRKL
;
A
#
# COMPACT_ATOMS: atom_id res chain seq x y z
N MET A 1 19.37 -46.69 -61.32
CA MET A 1 18.01 -46.29 -60.87
C MET A 1 18.10 -45.39 -59.63
N PRO A 2 17.09 -44.55 -59.30
CA PRO A 2 17.36 -43.30 -58.57
C PRO A 2 16.47 -42.99 -57.35
N ARG A 3 16.94 -42.02 -56.53
CA ARG A 3 16.12 -40.97 -55.91
C ARG A 3 16.85 -39.63 -56.11
N ARG A 4 16.53 -38.91 -57.19
CA ARG A 4 15.76 -37.63 -57.19
C ARG A 4 16.36 -36.56 -56.26
N SER A 5 17.13 -35.58 -56.76
CA SER A 5 16.75 -34.40 -57.58
C SER A 5 15.91 -33.38 -56.79
N SER A 6 16.40 -32.18 -56.44
CA SER A 6 16.50 -30.95 -57.29
C SER A 6 15.13 -30.30 -57.56
N SER A 7 14.89 -28.98 -57.45
CA SER A 7 15.75 -27.84 -57.03
C SER A 7 14.91 -26.58 -56.70
N VAL A 8 15.46 -25.65 -55.90
CA VAL A 8 15.41 -24.16 -55.97
C VAL A 8 14.11 -23.43 -56.42
N ALA A 9 13.60 -22.47 -55.62
CA ALA A 9 13.27 -21.07 -56.01
C ALA A 9 12.48 -20.27 -54.93
N LEU A 10 12.59 -18.93 -54.97
CA LEU A 10 11.75 -17.94 -54.26
C LEU A 10 10.66 -17.39 -55.18
N LEU A 11 9.51 -16.97 -54.61
CA LEU A 11 8.63 -15.82 -54.95
C LEU A 11 7.35 -15.94 -54.05
N VAL A 12 6.45 -14.97 -53.83
CA VAL A 12 6.44 -13.54 -53.44
C VAL A 12 4.97 -13.05 -53.54
N THR A 13 4.37 -12.66 -52.40
CA THR A 13 3.20 -11.74 -52.21
C THR A 13 1.73 -12.10 -52.58
N LEU A 14 0.82 -11.38 -51.89
CA LEU A 14 -0.66 -11.21 -52.04
C LEU A 14 -1.61 -12.41 -51.68
N VAL A 15 -2.86 -12.21 -51.20
CA VAL A 15 -3.49 -11.18 -50.32
C VAL A 15 -4.90 -11.62 -49.83
N LEU A 16 -5.37 -11.13 -48.67
CA LEU A 16 -6.75 -11.08 -48.11
C LEU A 16 -7.79 -12.19 -48.46
N HIS A 17 -8.38 -12.83 -47.41
CA HIS A 17 -9.71 -12.44 -46.90
C HIS A 17 -10.12 -13.14 -45.59
N SER A 18 -11.15 -12.62 -44.93
CA SER A 18 -11.62 -12.96 -43.58
C SER A 18 -12.52 -14.20 -43.49
N THR A 19 -12.45 -14.92 -42.37
CA THR A 19 -13.63 -15.63 -41.82
C THR A 19 -13.54 -15.73 -40.29
N VAL A 20 -14.64 -15.41 -39.60
CA VAL A 20 -14.76 -15.53 -38.14
C VAL A 20 -15.31 -16.91 -37.80
N LEU A 21 -14.69 -17.60 -36.83
CA LEU A 21 -15.11 -18.94 -36.39
C LEU A 21 -15.50 -18.91 -34.91
N CYS A 22 -16.79 -18.83 -34.64
CA CYS A 22 -17.35 -18.93 -33.30
C CYS A 22 -17.34 -20.38 -32.81
N PHE A 23 -16.63 -20.67 -31.72
CA PHE A 23 -16.80 -21.92 -30.97
C PHE A 23 -17.81 -21.72 -29.84
N ALA A 24 -18.99 -22.33 -29.97
CA ALA A 24 -19.99 -22.40 -28.92
C ALA A 24 -19.64 -23.52 -27.92
N TYR A 25 -19.70 -23.22 -26.62
CA TYR A 25 -19.47 -24.20 -25.55
C TYR A 25 -20.80 -24.88 -25.18
N THR A 26 -20.89 -26.20 -25.38
CA THR A 26 -22.00 -27.03 -24.90
C THR A 26 -21.58 -27.82 -23.66
N ALA A 27 -22.19 -27.50 -22.51
CA ALA A 27 -22.06 -28.29 -21.28
C ALA A 27 -23.28 -29.20 -21.11
N HIS A 28 -23.06 -30.48 -20.78
CA HIS A 28 -24.14 -31.44 -20.58
C HIS A 28 -24.91 -31.17 -19.27
N TYR A 29 -26.24 -31.31 -19.34
CA TYR A 29 -27.14 -31.49 -18.20
C TYR A 29 -28.10 -32.66 -18.49
N PRO A 30 -28.39 -33.54 -17.52
CA PRO A 30 -29.29 -34.67 -17.72
C PRO A 30 -30.77 -34.39 -17.35
N ALA A 31 -31.66 -35.16 -17.98
CA ALA A 31 -33.06 -35.44 -17.62
C ALA A 31 -34.10 -34.29 -17.64
N ALA A 32 -35.21 -34.56 -18.34
CA ALA A 32 -36.47 -33.81 -18.30
C ALA A 32 -37.67 -34.74 -18.61
N PRO A 33 -38.88 -34.46 -18.10
CA PRO A 33 -40.11 -35.10 -18.56
C PRO A 33 -41.00 -34.18 -19.43
N ARG A 34 -41.16 -34.59 -20.70
CA ARG A 34 -42.41 -34.84 -21.49
C ARG A 34 -43.56 -33.79 -21.43
N VAL A 35 -44.03 -33.17 -22.55
CA VAL A 35 -44.65 -33.69 -23.83
C VAL A 35 -46.08 -34.22 -23.61
N ALA A 36 -47.12 -33.90 -24.42
CA ALA A 36 -47.24 -33.24 -25.75
C ALA A 36 -48.02 -31.88 -25.68
N THR A 37 -48.66 -31.24 -26.68
CA THR A 37 -49.06 -31.46 -28.11
C THR A 37 -48.43 -30.39 -29.04
N SER A 38 -48.51 -30.31 -30.38
CA SER A 38 -49.31 -30.85 -31.52
C SER A 38 -50.48 -30.00 -32.09
N THR A 39 -50.18 -29.16 -33.09
CA THR A 39 -50.90 -29.05 -34.39
C THR A 39 -50.06 -28.26 -35.42
N ARG A 40 -50.42 -28.35 -36.72
CA ARG A 40 -49.70 -27.83 -37.92
C ARG A 40 -50.74 -27.37 -38.96
N PRO A 41 -50.38 -26.69 -40.09
CA PRO A 41 -49.25 -25.78 -40.35
C PRO A 41 -49.68 -24.50 -41.14
N SER A 42 -48.75 -23.59 -41.48
CA SER A 42 -48.48 -23.21 -42.90
C SER A 42 -47.52 -21.99 -43.09
N SER A 43 -46.84 -22.01 -44.24
CA SER A 43 -46.29 -20.87 -45.01
C SER A 43 -45.73 -19.62 -44.30
N LYS A 44 -44.41 -19.66 -44.01
CA LYS A 44 -43.38 -18.86 -44.74
C LYS A 44 -41.98 -19.11 -44.17
N ARG A 45 -41.10 -19.72 -44.96
CA ARG A 45 -39.65 -19.63 -44.69
C ARG A 45 -39.19 -18.20 -45.02
N ARG A 46 -38.75 -17.48 -43.99
CA ARG A 46 -37.68 -16.51 -44.09
C ARG A 46 -36.62 -16.99 -43.11
N ASP A 47 -35.36 -17.07 -43.53
CA ASP A 47 -34.28 -17.49 -42.66
C ASP A 47 -33.90 -16.34 -41.72
N THR A 48 -34.68 -16.18 -40.65
CA THR A 48 -34.31 -15.33 -39.52
C THR A 48 -33.07 -15.91 -38.86
N LEU A 49 -31.90 -15.37 -39.23
CA LEU A 49 -30.72 -15.34 -38.37
C LEU A 49 -31.18 -14.94 -36.96
N GLN A 50 -31.01 -15.84 -35.99
CA GLN A 50 -31.37 -15.55 -34.61
C GLN A 50 -30.48 -14.40 -34.12
N CYS A 51 -31.09 -13.26 -33.78
CA CYS A 51 -30.38 -12.20 -33.08
C CYS A 51 -29.91 -12.74 -31.73
N VAL A 52 -28.63 -13.07 -31.63
CA VAL A 52 -27.98 -13.44 -30.37
C VAL A 52 -28.13 -12.25 -29.43
N VAL A 53 -28.93 -12.42 -28.38
CA VAL A 53 -29.22 -11.37 -27.39
C VAL A 53 -27.99 -11.20 -26.49
N THR A 54 -27.00 -10.45 -26.99
CA THR A 54 -25.75 -10.20 -26.28
C THR A 54 -26.00 -9.44 -24.98
N THR A 55 -25.62 -10.07 -23.87
CA THR A 55 -25.77 -9.53 -22.52
C THR A 55 -24.91 -8.28 -22.32
N PRO A 56 -25.24 -7.42 -21.35
CA PRO A 56 -24.39 -6.30 -20.93
C PRO A 56 -22.92 -6.67 -20.66
N HIS A 57 -22.68 -7.89 -20.15
CA HIS A 57 -21.36 -8.44 -19.86
C HIS A 57 -20.60 -8.79 -21.15
N GLU A 58 -21.21 -9.53 -22.08
CA GLU A 58 -20.62 -9.89 -23.37
C GLU A 58 -20.34 -8.65 -24.24
N ARG A 59 -21.21 -7.63 -24.18
CA ARG A 59 -21.01 -6.36 -24.89
C ARG A 59 -19.80 -5.59 -24.37
N LEU A 60 -19.54 -5.59 -23.06
CA LEU A 60 -18.30 -5.00 -22.52
C LEU A 60 -17.07 -5.88 -22.81
N ALA A 61 -17.20 -7.20 -22.73
CA ALA A 61 -16.10 -8.12 -23.08
C ALA A 61 -15.68 -8.00 -24.55
N SER A 62 -16.65 -7.83 -25.46
CA SER A 62 -16.43 -7.51 -26.87
C SER A 62 -15.67 -6.20 -27.03
N LYS A 63 -16.12 -5.10 -26.42
CA LYS A 63 -15.39 -3.82 -26.47
C LYS A 63 -14.01 -3.85 -25.81
N LEU A 64 -13.83 -4.63 -24.75
CA LEU A 64 -12.53 -4.86 -24.15
C LEU A 64 -11.58 -5.57 -25.12
N THR A 65 -12.04 -6.65 -25.75
CA THR A 65 -11.26 -7.44 -26.71
C THR A 65 -10.91 -6.63 -27.97
N GLU A 66 -11.87 -5.86 -28.50
CA GLU A 66 -11.67 -4.88 -29.57
C GLU A 66 -10.56 -3.88 -29.20
N SER A 67 -10.66 -3.26 -28.01
CA SER A 67 -9.69 -2.26 -27.54
C SER A 67 -8.30 -2.82 -27.20
N LEU A 68 -8.16 -4.13 -26.94
CA LEU A 68 -6.87 -4.75 -26.61
C LEU A 68 -6.18 -5.39 -27.81
N ILE A 69 -6.94 -5.97 -28.75
CA ILE A 69 -6.39 -6.77 -29.87
C ILE A 69 -6.49 -6.03 -31.21
N GLN A 70 -7.59 -5.31 -31.46
CA GLN A 70 -7.83 -4.65 -32.75
C GLN A 70 -7.40 -3.19 -32.73
N GLU A 71 -7.66 -2.48 -31.63
CA GLU A 71 -7.36 -1.04 -31.48
C GLU A 71 -6.58 -0.73 -30.18
N PRO A 72 -5.41 -1.36 -29.93
CA PRO A 72 -4.61 -1.13 -28.72
C PRO A 72 -4.22 0.36 -28.54
N SER A 73 -4.11 1.12 -29.63
CA SER A 73 -3.88 2.57 -29.61
C SER A 73 -5.04 3.41 -29.02
N LYS A 74 -6.18 2.79 -28.68
CA LYS A 74 -7.29 3.45 -27.98
C LYS A 74 -7.42 3.04 -26.51
N PHE A 75 -6.94 1.88 -26.09
CA PHE A 75 -7.07 1.43 -24.69
C PHE A 75 -6.20 2.26 -23.75
N VAL A 76 -6.78 2.78 -22.65
CA VAL A 76 -6.04 3.54 -21.63
C VAL A 76 -5.90 2.73 -20.35
N ARG A 77 -7.01 2.19 -19.83
CA ARG A 77 -7.04 1.29 -18.66
C ARG A 77 -8.38 0.57 -18.57
N PHE A 78 -8.39 -0.54 -17.84
CA PHE A 78 -9.61 -1.26 -17.47
C PHE A 78 -9.66 -1.47 -15.95
N LYS A 79 -10.86 -1.39 -15.36
CA LYS A 79 -11.08 -1.60 -13.93
C LYS A 79 -12.31 -2.47 -13.73
N LEU A 80 -12.16 -3.51 -12.91
CA LEU A 80 -13.24 -4.31 -12.31
C LEU A 80 -13.24 -4.08 -10.79
N THR A 81 -14.42 -4.07 -10.18
CA THR A 81 -14.63 -3.91 -8.74
C THR A 81 -15.85 -4.71 -8.30
N ASN A 82 -15.82 -5.27 -7.09
CA ASN A 82 -17.03 -5.80 -6.47
C ASN A 82 -17.94 -4.65 -6.01
N TYR A 83 -19.25 -4.79 -6.20
CA TYR A 83 -20.26 -3.80 -5.82
C TYR A 83 -21.66 -4.46 -5.69
N PRO A 84 -22.31 -4.46 -4.52
CA PRO A 84 -21.80 -4.03 -3.22
C PRO A 84 -20.65 -4.94 -2.73
N ALA A 85 -20.11 -4.64 -1.54
CA ALA A 85 -19.10 -5.47 -0.88
C ALA A 85 -19.56 -6.92 -0.66
N PRO A 86 -18.64 -7.89 -0.40
CA PRO A 86 -19.02 -9.26 -0.10
C PRO A 86 -19.87 -9.37 1.16
N SER A 87 -20.79 -10.33 1.19
CA SER A 87 -21.28 -10.92 2.44
C SER A 87 -20.22 -11.87 3.00
N GLU A 88 -20.29 -12.15 4.30
CA GLU A 88 -19.24 -12.87 5.04
C GLU A 88 -19.15 -14.36 4.62
N ASP A 89 -20.23 -14.96 4.10
CA ASP A 89 -20.32 -16.38 3.70
C ASP A 89 -19.70 -16.76 2.33
N SER A 90 -18.87 -15.91 1.71
CA SER A 90 -18.39 -16.16 0.34
C SER A 90 -17.15 -17.06 0.29
N ALA A 91 -17.35 -18.35 -0.03
CA ALA A 91 -16.32 -19.40 -0.08
C ALA A 91 -15.27 -19.31 -1.22
N TYR A 92 -15.02 -18.11 -1.78
CA TYR A 92 -14.02 -17.88 -2.83
C TYR A 92 -13.00 -16.80 -2.40
N PRO A 93 -11.73 -16.89 -2.84
CA PRO A 93 -10.72 -15.89 -2.52
C PRO A 93 -11.09 -14.53 -3.12
N VAL A 94 -11.58 -13.62 -2.26
CA VAL A 94 -12.18 -12.35 -2.67
C VAL A 94 -11.13 -11.44 -3.33
N ILE A 95 -11.23 -11.29 -4.65
CA ILE A 95 -10.65 -10.16 -5.37
C ILE A 95 -11.61 -8.99 -5.16
N GLN A 96 -11.20 -7.95 -4.43
CA GLN A 96 -12.02 -6.75 -4.21
C GLN A 96 -12.04 -5.85 -5.46
N LYS A 97 -10.88 -5.76 -6.12
CA LYS A 97 -10.62 -4.90 -7.27
C LYS A 97 -9.58 -5.57 -8.17
N LEU A 98 -9.78 -5.42 -9.48
CA LEU A 98 -8.79 -5.75 -10.51
C LEU A 98 -8.60 -4.51 -11.39
N GLN A 99 -7.36 -4.12 -11.69
CA GLN A 99 -7.06 -2.98 -12.56
C GLN A 99 -5.97 -3.34 -13.58
N ALA A 100 -6.24 -3.10 -14.86
CA ALA A 100 -5.34 -3.39 -15.96
C ALA A 100 -4.91 -2.12 -16.71
N ARG A 101 -3.64 -2.06 -17.13
CA ARG A 101 -3.05 -0.97 -17.91
C ARG A 101 -1.88 -1.46 -18.78
N PHE A 102 -1.53 -0.72 -19.81
CA PHE A 102 -0.29 -0.97 -20.57
C PHE A 102 0.97 -0.61 -19.79
N VAL A 103 2.09 -1.23 -20.19
CA VAL A 103 3.46 -0.91 -19.79
C VAL A 103 4.32 -0.92 -21.06
N SER A 104 5.30 -0.01 -21.18
CA SER A 104 6.23 -0.06 -22.31
C SER A 104 7.30 -1.14 -22.14
N ASN A 105 7.74 -1.75 -23.23
CA ASN A 105 9.05 -2.39 -23.29
C ASN A 105 10.05 -1.36 -23.81
N ALA A 106 11.28 -1.35 -23.31
CA ALA A 106 12.25 -0.28 -23.58
C ALA A 106 12.84 -0.23 -25.01
N ASN A 107 12.44 -1.13 -25.93
CA ASN A 107 13.13 -1.39 -27.20
C ASN A 107 12.20 -1.55 -28.44
N THR A 108 10.95 -1.05 -28.41
CA THR A 108 10.03 -1.15 -29.57
C THR A 108 9.10 0.06 -29.67
N ASP A 109 8.84 0.53 -30.91
CA ASP A 109 8.10 1.75 -31.24
C ASP A 109 6.67 1.83 -30.68
N ASN A 110 6.50 2.40 -29.48
CA ASN A 110 5.26 2.90 -28.87
C ASN A 110 4.01 1.98 -28.80
N VAL A 111 4.05 0.76 -29.34
CA VAL A 111 2.97 -0.23 -29.26
C VAL A 111 3.20 -1.11 -28.02
N PRO A 112 2.37 -1.00 -26.97
CA PRO A 112 2.56 -1.76 -25.75
C PRO A 112 2.16 -3.23 -25.93
N THR A 113 3.15 -4.12 -25.91
CA THR A 113 2.97 -5.57 -26.18
C THR A 113 2.50 -6.38 -24.97
N ARG A 114 2.45 -5.78 -23.77
CA ARG A 114 2.03 -6.45 -22.52
C ARG A 114 1.09 -5.58 -21.68
N LEU A 115 0.18 -6.25 -20.98
CA LEU A 115 -0.79 -5.63 -20.09
C LEU A 115 -0.48 -6.00 -18.64
N GLN A 116 -0.18 -5.00 -17.81
CA GLN A 116 -0.05 -5.15 -16.37
C GLN A 116 -1.43 -5.20 -15.73
N VAL A 117 -1.71 -6.28 -15.01
CA VAL A 117 -2.92 -6.47 -14.21
C VAL A 117 -2.55 -6.52 -12.73
N VAL A 118 -3.19 -5.65 -11.96
CA VAL A 118 -3.06 -5.53 -10.51
C VAL A 118 -4.32 -6.11 -9.87
N TYR A 119 -4.14 -7.12 -9.02
CA TYR A 119 -5.17 -7.79 -8.24
C TYR A 119 -5.09 -7.31 -6.79
N THR A 120 -6.16 -6.72 -6.26
CA THR A 120 -6.25 -6.28 -4.86
C THR A 120 -7.17 -7.21 -4.09
N HIS A 121 -6.61 -7.81 -3.05
CA HIS A 121 -7.27 -8.66 -2.05
C HIS A 121 -7.40 -7.88 -0.73
N PRO A 122 -8.14 -8.37 0.29
CA PRO A 122 -8.34 -7.65 1.54
C PRO A 122 -7.04 -7.35 2.33
N THR A 123 -6.00 -8.17 2.15
CA THR A 123 -4.74 -8.11 2.91
C THR A 123 -3.49 -7.99 2.04
N SER A 124 -3.62 -8.00 0.71
CA SER A 124 -2.47 -8.00 -0.21
C SER A 124 -2.81 -7.42 -1.59
N THR A 125 -1.77 -7.09 -2.37
CA THR A 125 -1.93 -6.69 -3.78
C THR A 125 -0.86 -7.36 -4.63
N THR A 126 -1.30 -8.12 -5.63
CA THR A 126 -0.45 -8.92 -6.51
C THR A 126 -0.45 -8.31 -7.91
N THR A 127 0.71 -8.18 -8.54
CA THR A 127 0.84 -7.64 -9.91
C THR A 127 1.36 -8.72 -10.85
N LYS A 128 0.74 -8.86 -12.03
CA LYS A 128 1.18 -9.78 -13.11
C LYS A 128 1.15 -9.06 -14.45
N ASN A 129 2.08 -9.40 -15.35
CA ASN A 129 2.18 -8.81 -16.69
C ASN A 129 1.87 -9.90 -17.73
N TYR A 130 0.74 -9.77 -18.42
CA TYR A 130 0.27 -10.74 -19.42
C TYR A 130 0.55 -10.25 -20.84
N ASP A 131 0.47 -11.12 -21.86
CA ASP A 131 0.31 -10.65 -23.24
C ASP A 131 -1.12 -10.15 -23.49
N LEU A 132 -1.38 -9.52 -24.64
CA LEU A 132 -2.67 -8.87 -24.92
C LEU A 132 -3.83 -9.86 -25.11
N THR A 133 -3.54 -11.06 -25.64
CA THR A 133 -4.52 -12.12 -25.89
C THR A 133 -4.88 -12.86 -24.61
N GLU A 134 -3.86 -13.23 -23.84
CA GLU A 134 -4.00 -13.81 -22.49
C GLU A 134 -4.74 -12.83 -21.57
N ALA A 135 -4.39 -11.55 -21.60
CA ALA A 135 -5.09 -10.51 -20.85
C ALA A 135 -6.56 -10.39 -21.27
N ALA A 136 -6.88 -10.31 -22.56
CA ALA A 136 -8.25 -10.23 -23.03
C ALA A 136 -9.08 -11.44 -22.56
N HIS A 137 -8.51 -12.65 -22.58
CA HIS A 137 -9.15 -13.86 -22.05
C HIS A 137 -9.38 -13.81 -20.53
N ILE A 138 -8.33 -13.50 -19.74
CA ILE A 138 -8.41 -13.44 -18.26
C ILE A 138 -9.40 -12.37 -17.80
N LEU A 139 -9.36 -11.18 -18.39
CA LEU A 139 -10.24 -10.08 -18.04
C LEU A 139 -11.70 -10.38 -18.42
N THR A 140 -11.93 -11.03 -19.57
CA THR A 140 -13.26 -11.50 -19.99
C THR A 140 -13.80 -12.59 -19.07
N LYS A 141 -12.95 -13.52 -18.61
CA LYS A 141 -13.32 -14.53 -17.61
C LYS A 141 -13.78 -13.89 -16.28
N HIS A 142 -13.15 -12.79 -15.88
CA HIS A 142 -13.58 -12.00 -14.71
C HIS A 142 -14.81 -11.10 -14.96
N LEU A 143 -15.23 -10.91 -16.22
CA LEU A 143 -16.49 -10.25 -16.61
C LEU A 143 -17.69 -11.22 -16.68
N SER A 144 -17.52 -12.51 -16.37
CA SER A 144 -18.62 -13.48 -16.34
C SER A 144 -19.79 -12.98 -15.46
N PRO A 145 -21.07 -13.16 -15.87
CA PRO A 145 -22.22 -12.87 -15.01
C PRO A 145 -22.18 -13.58 -13.65
N THR A 146 -21.52 -14.75 -13.56
CA THR A 146 -21.30 -15.51 -12.32
C THR A 146 -20.07 -15.08 -11.52
N GLY A 147 -19.36 -14.03 -11.95
CA GLY A 147 -18.10 -13.59 -11.36
C GLY A 147 -18.24 -12.80 -10.04
N PRO A 148 -17.16 -12.70 -9.24
CA PRO A 148 -17.15 -11.96 -7.97
C PRO A 148 -17.05 -10.43 -8.13
N LEU A 149 -16.95 -9.92 -9.36
CA LEU A 149 -16.73 -8.50 -9.68
C LEU A 149 -17.93 -7.99 -10.47
N LYS A 150 -18.61 -6.95 -9.94
CA LYS A 150 -19.98 -6.56 -10.32
C LYS A 150 -20.11 -5.17 -10.94
N ALA A 151 -19.03 -4.38 -10.93
CA ALA A 151 -18.96 -3.11 -11.64
C ALA A 151 -17.65 -3.04 -12.43
N ALA A 152 -17.73 -2.67 -13.70
CA ALA A 152 -16.59 -2.61 -14.60
C ALA A 152 -16.57 -1.31 -15.42
N ARG A 153 -15.38 -0.79 -15.72
CA ARG A 153 -15.18 0.38 -16.57
C ARG A 153 -13.94 0.23 -17.44
N LEU A 154 -14.15 0.31 -18.75
CA LEU A 154 -13.14 0.39 -19.78
C LEU A 154 -12.98 1.85 -20.18
N PHE A 155 -11.76 2.37 -20.07
CA PHE A 155 -11.41 3.72 -20.44
C PHE A 155 -10.64 3.67 -21.76
N THR A 156 -11.18 4.29 -22.81
CA THR A 156 -10.46 4.49 -24.08
C THR A 156 -10.21 5.97 -24.34
N THR A 157 -9.41 6.29 -25.35
CA THR A 157 -9.15 7.68 -25.79
C THR A 157 -10.38 8.33 -26.43
N THR A 158 -11.37 7.55 -26.85
CA THR A 158 -12.58 8.02 -27.55
C THR A 158 -13.84 7.96 -26.69
N GLU A 159 -14.06 6.89 -25.92
CA GLU A 159 -15.29 6.66 -25.14
C GLU A 159 -15.01 5.86 -23.84
N ASP A 160 -15.68 6.23 -22.75
CA ASP A 160 -15.63 5.50 -21.48
C ASP A 160 -16.81 4.52 -21.38
N TRP A 161 -16.56 3.22 -21.51
CA TRP A 161 -17.60 2.17 -21.43
C TRP A 161 -17.78 1.69 -19.99
N VAL A 162 -19.02 1.67 -19.50
CA VAL A 162 -19.37 1.33 -18.11
C VAL A 162 -20.37 0.18 -18.08
N LEU A 163 -20.16 -0.75 -17.16
CA LEU A 163 -21.07 -1.82 -16.79
C LEU A 163 -21.35 -1.76 -15.28
N GLU A 164 -22.61 -1.58 -14.91
CA GLU A 164 -23.10 -1.59 -13.53
C GLU A 164 -24.05 -2.79 -13.33
N ALA A 165 -23.75 -3.73 -12.44
CA ALA A 165 -24.73 -4.74 -12.06
C ALA A 165 -25.92 -4.12 -11.32
N GLY A 166 -27.14 -4.54 -11.67
CA GLY A 166 -28.33 -4.21 -10.89
C GLY A 166 -28.43 -5.03 -9.60
N ARG A 167 -29.45 -4.77 -8.77
CA ARG A 167 -29.76 -5.60 -7.57
C ARG A 167 -30.08 -7.07 -7.91
N ARG A 168 -30.32 -7.37 -9.19
CA ARG A 168 -30.36 -8.70 -9.80
C ARG A 168 -29.58 -8.64 -11.12
N MET A 169 -28.97 -9.76 -11.53
CA MET A 169 -28.01 -9.82 -12.65
C MET A 169 -28.65 -9.57 -14.02
N ASP A 170 -29.95 -9.84 -14.19
CA ASP A 170 -30.76 -9.52 -15.36
C ASP A 170 -30.86 -8.01 -15.64
N LYS A 171 -30.61 -7.16 -14.63
CA LYS A 171 -30.75 -5.70 -14.72
C LYS A 171 -29.41 -4.95 -14.77
N ALA A 172 -28.36 -5.62 -15.26
CA ALA A 172 -27.07 -4.97 -15.49
C ALA A 172 -27.18 -3.87 -16.58
N ARG A 173 -26.63 -2.69 -16.31
CA ARG A 173 -26.66 -1.53 -17.21
C ARG A 173 -25.32 -1.40 -17.92
N PHE A 174 -25.33 -1.46 -19.25
CA PHE A 174 -24.16 -1.17 -20.09
C PHE A 174 -24.40 0.12 -20.87
N TYR A 175 -23.52 1.10 -20.70
CA TYR A 175 -23.64 2.43 -21.33
C TYR A 175 -22.26 3.06 -21.57
N LYS A 176 -22.24 4.16 -22.32
CA LYS A 176 -21.02 4.91 -22.66
C LYS A 176 -21.06 6.34 -22.15
N ASN A 177 -19.89 6.88 -21.81
CA ASN A 177 -19.65 8.25 -21.40
C ASN A 177 -18.59 8.90 -22.29
N LYS A 178 -18.46 10.23 -22.21
CA LYS A 178 -17.29 10.96 -22.74
C LYS A 178 -16.00 10.39 -22.11
N PRO A 179 -14.88 10.33 -22.86
CA PRO A 179 -13.66 9.68 -22.39
C PRO A 179 -13.04 10.45 -21.22
N THR A 180 -12.54 9.72 -20.21
CA THR A 180 -11.83 10.35 -19.08
C THR A 180 -10.41 10.81 -19.49
N PHE A 181 -9.87 10.28 -20.58
CA PHE A 181 -8.55 10.60 -21.10
C PHE A 181 -8.61 10.75 -22.61
N THR A 182 -8.08 11.83 -23.16
CA THR A 182 -8.00 12.06 -24.62
C THR A 182 -6.68 11.59 -25.22
N THR A 183 -5.70 11.19 -24.40
CA THR A 183 -4.38 10.72 -24.82
C THR A 183 -4.00 9.42 -24.11
N LEU A 184 -3.23 8.57 -24.80
CA LEU A 184 -2.60 7.40 -24.18
C LEU A 184 -1.59 7.85 -23.10
N LYS A 185 -1.64 7.22 -21.93
CA LYS A 185 -0.62 7.34 -20.90
C LYS A 185 0.04 5.98 -20.69
N ILE A 186 0.95 5.64 -21.60
CA ILE A 186 1.80 4.45 -21.47
C ILE A 186 2.67 4.64 -20.21
N ALA A 187 2.77 3.61 -19.38
CA ALA A 187 3.62 3.65 -18.21
C ALA A 187 5.06 3.28 -18.60
N GLU A 188 5.93 4.29 -18.68
CA GLU A 188 7.36 4.11 -18.88
C GLU A 188 8.01 3.40 -17.68
N HIS A 189 8.92 2.47 -17.97
CA HIS A 189 9.68 1.76 -16.94
C HIS A 189 10.71 2.65 -16.25
N ASP A 190 11.44 3.50 -16.99
CA ASP A 190 12.38 4.46 -16.40
C ASP A 190 11.66 5.73 -15.92
N ARG A 191 10.91 5.57 -14.84
CA ARG A 191 10.59 6.70 -13.97
C ARG A 191 11.90 7.22 -13.38
N LYS A 192 12.48 8.29 -13.97
CA LYS A 192 13.47 9.13 -13.29
C LYS A 192 12.96 9.40 -11.87
N LYS A 193 13.61 8.78 -10.86
CA LYS A 193 13.15 8.82 -9.48
C LYS A 193 13.11 10.27 -9.04
N LYS A 194 11.91 10.82 -8.83
CA LYS A 194 11.72 12.19 -8.37
C LYS A 194 12.15 12.28 -6.90
N ARG A 195 13.46 12.44 -6.68
CA ARG A 195 14.09 12.54 -5.37
C ARG A 195 13.34 13.56 -4.54
N ARG A 196 12.82 13.11 -3.39
CA ARG A 196 12.05 13.95 -2.46
C ARG A 196 12.96 14.79 -1.55
N LEU A 197 14.23 14.38 -1.39
CA LEU A 197 15.30 15.21 -0.86
C LEU A 197 15.90 16.07 -1.98
N THR A 198 16.02 17.37 -1.74
CA THR A 198 16.65 18.32 -2.68
C THR A 198 18.17 18.24 -2.56
N LEU A 199 18.75 17.19 -3.15
CA LEU A 199 20.17 17.23 -3.51
C LEU A 199 20.38 18.42 -4.44
N THR A 200 21.17 19.39 -3.98
CA THR A 200 21.67 20.52 -4.78
C THR A 200 22.29 19.98 -6.07
N PRO A 201 21.70 20.25 -7.25
CA PRO A 201 21.93 19.42 -8.42
C PRO A 201 23.34 19.63 -8.99
N PHE A 202 24.10 18.55 -9.07
CA PHE A 202 25.08 18.40 -10.14
C PHE A 202 24.33 18.36 -11.47
N HIS A 203 24.83 19.03 -12.51
CA HIS A 203 24.29 18.86 -13.86
C HIS A 203 24.48 17.41 -14.30
N GLU A 204 23.38 16.71 -14.62
CA GLU A 204 23.46 15.41 -15.29
C GLU A 204 23.96 15.63 -16.73
N VAL A 205 25.26 15.45 -16.95
CA VAL A 205 25.79 15.30 -18.31
C VAL A 205 25.30 13.94 -18.83
N SER A 206 24.42 13.98 -19.83
CA SER A 206 23.91 12.80 -20.52
C SER A 206 25.04 12.12 -21.31
N GLY A 207 25.57 11.04 -20.74
CA GLY A 207 26.69 10.30 -21.33
C GLY A 207 26.26 9.33 -22.43
N GLU A 208 26.01 9.83 -23.64
CA GLU A 208 26.24 9.04 -24.84
C GLU A 208 27.75 9.02 -25.16
N GLY A 209 28.26 7.87 -25.61
CA GLY A 209 29.69 7.60 -25.61
C GLY A 209 30.41 8.04 -26.88
N GLN A 210 31.36 8.97 -26.76
CA GLN A 210 32.46 9.13 -27.71
C GLN A 210 33.81 9.24 -26.98
N ARG A 211 34.77 8.40 -27.40
CA ARG A 211 36.20 8.64 -27.15
C ARG A 211 36.69 9.63 -28.20
N LEU A 212 37.38 10.69 -27.79
CA LEU A 212 38.40 11.38 -28.59
C LEU A 212 39.41 12.06 -27.64
N VAL A 213 40.44 12.71 -28.20
CA VAL A 213 41.78 12.79 -27.58
C VAL A 213 42.22 14.23 -27.28
N ASP A 214 42.85 14.39 -26.11
CA ASP A 214 43.79 15.44 -25.65
C ASP A 214 43.38 16.93 -25.47
N ARG A 215 44.20 17.53 -24.59
CA ARG A 215 44.48 18.95 -24.33
C ARG A 215 43.60 19.76 -23.37
N GLU A 216 44.27 20.75 -22.78
CA GLU A 216 43.94 21.37 -21.51
C GLU A 216 43.12 22.65 -21.65
N LYS A 217 42.17 22.86 -20.72
CA LYS A 217 41.89 24.18 -20.15
C LYS A 217 41.07 24.07 -18.85
N PRO A 218 41.56 24.60 -17.71
CA PRO A 218 40.80 24.61 -16.46
C PRO A 218 39.75 25.73 -16.50
N LEU A 219 38.50 25.39 -16.85
CA LEU A 219 37.43 26.39 -16.96
C LEU A 219 36.63 26.53 -15.66
N SER A 220 36.74 27.72 -15.05
CA SER A 220 35.80 28.34 -14.09
C SER A 220 35.25 27.47 -12.94
N SER A 221 35.83 27.69 -11.74
CA SER A 221 35.25 27.48 -10.40
C SER A 221 33.85 26.84 -10.32
N PRO A 222 33.70 25.60 -9.80
CA PRO A 222 32.38 25.07 -9.47
C PRO A 222 31.72 25.96 -8.41
N SER A 223 30.47 26.35 -8.62
CA SER A 223 29.67 27.04 -7.60
C SER A 223 29.56 26.13 -6.38
N LYS A 224 29.93 26.64 -5.19
CA LYS A 224 29.95 25.83 -3.97
C LYS A 224 28.56 25.25 -3.70
N ARG A 225 28.44 23.93 -3.88
CA ARG A 225 27.31 23.13 -3.42
C ARG A 225 27.10 23.42 -1.93
N LYS A 226 25.88 23.78 -1.52
CA LYS A 226 25.56 23.83 -0.08
C LYS A 226 25.69 22.41 0.46
N ASP A 227 26.53 22.22 1.47
CA ASP A 227 26.71 20.94 2.15
C ASP A 227 25.35 20.41 2.64
N SER A 228 25.11 19.11 2.41
CA SER A 228 24.01 18.36 3.02
C SER A 228 24.56 17.49 4.15
N PHE A 229 23.70 17.09 5.09
CA PHE A 229 24.07 16.09 6.10
C PHE A 229 24.60 14.79 5.45
N LEU A 230 24.12 14.45 4.24
CA LEU A 230 24.58 13.29 3.47
C LEU A 230 26.06 13.38 3.08
N ASP A 231 26.60 14.59 2.91
CA ASP A 231 28.01 14.82 2.61
C ASP A 231 28.84 14.82 3.91
N VAL A 232 28.35 15.50 4.95
CA VAL A 232 29.01 15.61 6.27
C VAL A 232 29.14 14.24 6.96
N TYR A 233 28.08 13.42 6.94
CA TYR A 233 28.14 12.04 7.41
C TYR A 233 28.86 11.09 6.44
N GLY A 234 29.35 11.59 5.30
CA GLY A 234 30.13 10.83 4.34
C GLY A 234 29.37 9.74 3.58
N ILE A 235 28.04 9.84 3.49
CA ILE A 235 27.20 8.93 2.70
C ILE A 235 27.44 9.15 1.21
N LEU A 236 27.53 10.42 0.77
CA LEU A 236 27.80 10.80 -0.62
C LEU A 236 29.28 11.15 -0.86
N GLY A 237 29.76 10.87 -2.07
CA GLY A 237 31.02 11.38 -2.61
C GLY A 237 30.89 12.80 -3.17
N ALA A 238 32.01 13.39 -3.58
CA ALA A 238 32.05 14.71 -4.22
C ALA A 238 31.28 14.76 -5.57
N ASP A 239 31.05 13.60 -6.18
CA ASP A 239 30.23 13.40 -7.38
C ASP A 239 28.71 13.32 -7.09
N GLY A 240 28.29 13.45 -5.82
CA GLY A 240 26.90 13.34 -5.41
C GLY A 240 26.34 11.91 -5.45
N ARG A 241 27.18 10.87 -5.58
CA ARG A 241 26.77 9.46 -5.57
C ARG A 241 27.08 8.81 -4.21
N PRO A 242 26.34 7.78 -3.77
CA PRO A 242 26.67 7.07 -2.54
C PRO A 242 28.04 6.40 -2.61
N LYS A 243 28.85 6.56 -1.56
CA LYS A 243 30.16 5.90 -1.45
C LYS A 243 30.00 4.37 -1.40
N ALA A 244 31.11 3.65 -1.59
CA ALA A 244 31.14 2.21 -1.38
C ALA A 244 30.64 1.85 0.03
N GLY A 245 29.72 0.86 0.12
CA GLY A 245 29.05 0.48 1.37
C GLY A 245 27.98 1.45 1.91
N MET A 246 27.64 2.51 1.17
CA MET A 246 26.64 3.52 1.61
C MET A 246 25.38 3.55 0.73
N LYS A 247 25.24 2.68 -0.28
CA LYS A 247 24.11 2.67 -1.22
C LYS A 247 22.80 2.27 -0.53
N GLU A 248 22.89 1.30 0.36
CA GLU A 248 21.83 0.70 1.16
C GLU A 248 21.37 1.73 2.21
N LYS A 249 22.33 2.36 2.90
CA LYS A 249 22.04 3.45 3.86
C LYS A 249 21.39 4.67 3.18
N PHE A 250 21.84 5.04 1.98
CA PHE A 250 21.22 6.10 1.19
C PHE A 250 19.80 5.73 0.74
N ARG A 251 19.57 4.48 0.29
CA ARG A 251 18.25 3.98 -0.10
C ARG A 251 17.28 3.96 1.08
N GLN A 252 17.73 3.55 2.26
CA GLN A 252 16.96 3.63 3.50
C GLN A 252 16.49 5.07 3.78
N ILE A 253 17.36 6.05 3.58
CA ILE A 253 17.05 7.48 3.76
C ILE A 253 16.02 7.96 2.72
N GLU A 254 16.24 7.69 1.41
CA GLU A 254 15.27 8.04 0.36
C GLU A 254 13.89 7.42 0.63
N LYS A 255 13.85 6.17 1.12
CA LYS A 255 12.62 5.40 1.34
C LYS A 255 11.85 5.83 2.58
N PHE A 256 12.55 6.16 3.68
CA PHE A 256 11.93 6.81 4.84
C PHE A 256 11.23 8.12 4.45
N VAL A 257 11.90 8.97 3.66
CA VAL A 257 11.33 10.24 3.18
C VAL A 257 10.14 10.03 2.25
N GLU A 258 10.11 8.97 1.43
CA GLU A 258 8.92 8.61 0.65
C GLU A 258 7.71 8.27 1.55
N ILE A 259 7.93 7.57 2.66
CA ILE A 259 6.88 7.15 3.59
C ILE A 259 6.36 8.34 4.41
N LEU A 260 7.27 9.12 5.02
CA LEU A 260 6.92 10.35 5.74
C LEU A 260 6.13 11.31 4.85
N ALA A 261 6.59 11.51 3.60
CA ALA A 261 5.88 12.32 2.63
C ALA A 261 4.47 11.78 2.32
N SER A 262 4.34 10.46 2.11
CA SER A 262 3.05 9.84 1.75
C SER A 262 2.03 9.86 2.89
N LEU A 263 2.48 9.90 4.15
CA LEU A 263 1.60 10.06 5.31
C LEU A 263 1.12 11.50 5.42
N LEU A 264 2.05 12.48 5.38
CA LEU A 264 1.72 13.90 5.43
C LEU A 264 0.83 14.35 4.25
N GLU A 265 1.08 13.84 3.04
CA GLU A 265 0.27 14.11 1.85
C GLU A 265 -1.19 13.62 2.02
N ARG A 266 -1.40 12.45 2.66
CA ARG A 266 -2.75 11.91 2.96
C ARG A 266 -3.52 12.75 3.97
N GLU A 267 -2.86 13.17 5.06
CA GLU A 267 -3.51 14.02 6.06
C GLU A 267 -3.94 15.37 5.46
N THR A 268 -3.19 15.88 4.46
CA THR A 268 -3.57 17.10 3.72
C THR A 268 -4.68 16.89 2.69
N ASP A 269 -4.68 15.81 1.91
CA ASP A 269 -5.66 15.60 0.83
C ASP A 269 -7.05 15.19 1.33
N GLU A 270 -7.16 14.26 2.30
CA GLU A 270 -8.47 13.77 2.78
C GLU A 270 -9.08 14.67 3.88
N SER A 271 -9.46 15.88 3.46
CA SER A 271 -10.26 16.89 4.20
C SER A 271 -9.55 17.80 5.22
N LEU A 272 -8.26 18.11 5.06
CA LEU A 272 -7.71 19.32 5.71
C LEU A 272 -8.16 20.56 4.91
N SER A 273 -9.28 21.14 5.32
CA SER A 273 -9.37 22.59 5.30
C SER A 273 -8.26 23.12 6.21
N VAL A 274 -7.38 23.96 5.66
CA VAL A 274 -6.20 24.50 6.36
C VAL A 274 -6.67 25.69 7.21
N THR A 275 -7.44 25.36 8.25
CA THR A 275 -8.09 26.31 9.17
C THR A 275 -7.71 26.06 10.62
N ASP A 276 -7.46 24.80 11.02
CA ASP A 276 -6.86 24.47 12.32
C ASP A 276 -5.33 24.63 12.27
N PHE A 277 -4.72 24.33 11.11
CA PHE A 277 -3.49 25.00 10.67
C PHE A 277 -3.86 26.39 10.13
N GLY A 278 -4.17 27.33 11.02
CA GLY A 278 -4.83 28.60 10.67
C GLY A 278 -4.13 29.45 9.60
N PRO A 279 -4.90 30.27 8.84
CA PRO A 279 -4.39 31.02 7.68
C PRO A 279 -3.51 32.21 8.09
N SER A 280 -2.28 31.95 8.51
CA SER A 280 -1.29 32.97 8.91
C SER A 280 0.13 32.65 8.43
N VAL A 281 0.33 32.74 7.11
CA VAL A 281 1.60 32.92 6.39
C VAL A 281 2.65 31.79 6.46
N VAL A 282 2.74 31.01 7.53
CA VAL A 282 3.77 29.97 7.72
C VAL A 282 3.17 28.70 8.32
N LYS A 283 3.32 27.56 7.62
CA LYS A 283 2.97 26.25 8.18
C LYS A 283 4.07 25.77 9.13
N ALA A 284 3.84 25.84 10.44
CA ALA A 284 4.70 25.20 11.44
C ALA A 284 4.40 23.69 11.53
N LEU A 285 5.39 22.88 11.94
CA LEU A 285 5.22 21.44 12.18
C LEU A 285 6.25 20.94 13.20
N SER A 286 5.80 20.24 14.24
CA SER A 286 6.60 19.67 15.33
C SER A 286 6.86 18.18 15.12
N VAL A 287 8.13 17.75 15.14
CA VAL A 287 8.53 16.35 14.95
C VAL A 287 9.42 15.89 16.10
N LEU A 288 9.12 14.71 16.63
CA LEU A 288 9.96 13.99 17.57
C LEU A 288 10.54 12.72 16.92
N ASP A 289 11.84 12.49 17.07
CA ASP A 289 12.52 11.24 16.68
C ASP A 289 13.20 10.63 17.91
N ALA A 290 12.52 9.68 18.53
CA ALA A 290 12.85 9.17 19.85
C ALA A 290 13.63 7.84 19.73
N GLY A 291 14.91 7.88 20.13
CA GLY A 291 15.90 6.84 19.82
C GLY A 291 16.65 7.10 18.51
N CYS A 292 16.89 8.36 18.15
CA CYS A 292 17.38 8.74 16.81
C CYS A 292 18.83 8.28 16.49
N GLY A 293 19.63 7.88 17.47
CA GLY A 293 21.01 7.47 17.29
C GLY A 293 21.86 8.57 16.64
N LYS A 294 22.46 8.27 15.48
CA LYS A 294 23.23 9.23 14.66
C LYS A 294 22.37 10.26 13.90
N GLY A 295 21.05 10.27 14.08
CA GLY A 295 20.15 11.29 13.54
C GLY A 295 19.87 11.25 12.04
N TYR A 296 20.39 10.27 11.28
CA TYR A 296 20.29 10.21 9.81
C TYR A 296 18.89 10.47 9.24
N LEU A 297 17.85 9.95 9.90
CA LEU A 297 16.47 10.04 9.46
C LEU A 297 15.78 11.30 10.01
N THR A 298 16.22 11.77 11.18
CA THR A 298 15.90 13.09 11.76
C THR A 298 16.35 14.23 10.84
N PHE A 299 17.60 14.19 10.36
CA PHE A 299 18.15 15.13 9.38
C PHE A 299 17.38 15.06 8.04
N ALA A 300 17.07 13.85 7.57
CA ALA A 300 16.30 13.65 6.33
C ALA A 300 14.86 14.20 6.44
N ALA A 301 14.21 14.04 7.61
CA ALA A 301 12.91 14.64 7.89
C ALA A 301 12.99 16.18 7.87
N TYR A 302 14.02 16.76 8.50
CA TYR A 302 14.21 18.21 8.52
C TYR A 302 14.49 18.80 7.12
N GLU A 303 15.42 18.23 6.35
CA GLU A 303 15.65 18.65 4.95
C GLU A 303 14.36 18.51 4.12
N TYR A 304 13.64 17.39 4.25
CA TYR A 304 12.39 17.18 3.52
C TYR A 304 11.35 18.25 3.86
N LEU A 305 11.03 18.44 5.14
CA LEU A 305 9.99 19.38 5.60
C LEU A 305 10.32 20.82 5.22
N THR A 306 11.57 21.26 5.42
CA THR A 306 12.00 22.61 5.03
C THR A 306 12.01 22.80 3.52
N SER A 307 12.40 21.78 2.72
CA SER A 307 12.28 21.82 1.25
C SER A 307 10.83 21.92 0.74
N LYS A 308 9.85 21.60 1.60
CA LYS A 308 8.41 21.73 1.35
C LYS A 308 7.81 23.04 1.91
N GLY A 309 8.64 23.94 2.44
CA GLY A 309 8.21 25.24 2.96
C GLY A 309 7.58 25.20 4.35
N TRP A 310 7.73 24.09 5.11
CA TRP A 310 7.31 24.05 6.50
C TRP A 310 8.38 24.70 7.40
N LYS A 311 7.94 25.50 8.38
CA LYS A 311 8.76 25.89 9.54
C LYS A 311 8.79 24.71 10.51
N ALA A 312 9.58 23.71 10.15
CA ALA A 312 9.77 22.50 10.96
C ALA A 312 10.49 22.84 12.27
N GLN A 313 10.07 22.18 13.35
CA GLN A 313 10.83 22.03 14.59
C GLN A 313 11.03 20.52 14.78
N VAL A 314 12.25 20.04 14.58
CA VAL A 314 12.57 18.62 14.65
C VAL A 314 13.50 18.38 15.83
N ARG A 315 13.07 17.53 16.76
CA ARG A 315 13.80 17.16 17.98
C ARG A 315 14.18 15.68 17.92
N GLY A 316 15.46 15.39 17.77
CA GLY A 316 16.00 14.05 17.99
C GLY A 316 16.29 13.81 19.47
N VAL A 317 16.02 12.61 19.97
CA VAL A 317 16.31 12.22 21.36
C VAL A 317 17.14 10.95 21.40
N GLU A 318 18.25 11.01 22.13
CA GLU A 318 19.24 9.93 22.22
C GLU A 318 19.86 9.90 23.63
N MET A 319 20.13 8.72 24.18
CA MET A 319 20.70 8.56 25.52
C MET A 319 22.20 8.90 25.56
N ARG A 320 22.89 8.59 24.45
CA ARG A 320 24.33 8.77 24.26
C ARG A 320 24.70 10.22 23.99
N ARG A 321 25.29 10.85 25.00
CA ARG A 321 25.83 12.21 24.90
C ARG A 321 26.76 12.40 23.71
N ASP A 322 27.62 11.43 23.40
CA ASP A 322 28.56 11.55 22.28
C ASP A 322 27.87 11.65 20.91
N LEU A 323 26.71 11.02 20.76
CA LEU A 323 25.89 11.12 19.54
C LEU A 323 25.09 12.43 19.51
N VAL A 324 24.55 12.86 20.65
CA VAL A 324 23.83 14.15 20.78
C VAL A 324 24.75 15.34 20.49
N ASP A 325 25.94 15.36 21.09
CA ASP A 325 26.93 16.44 20.92
C ASP A 325 27.43 16.46 19.45
N GLN A 326 27.66 15.30 18.81
CA GLN A 326 27.98 15.20 17.38
C GLN A 326 26.85 15.69 16.48
N ALA A 327 25.60 15.27 16.73
CA ALA A 327 24.46 15.62 15.89
C ALA A 327 24.11 17.11 15.99
N ASN A 328 24.22 17.72 17.18
CA ASN A 328 24.08 19.17 17.34
C ASN A 328 25.21 19.95 16.65
N ALA A 329 26.46 19.44 16.65
CA ALA A 329 27.56 20.06 15.91
C ALA A 329 27.29 20.07 14.39
N VAL A 330 26.80 18.96 13.82
CA VAL A 330 26.41 18.86 12.40
C VAL A 330 25.20 19.77 12.09
N ALA A 331 24.18 19.80 12.94
CA ALA A 331 23.02 20.68 12.78
C ALA A 331 23.41 22.18 12.85
N SER A 332 24.41 22.52 13.65
CA SER A 332 24.97 23.87 13.72
C SER A 332 25.78 24.21 12.46
N GLN A 333 26.68 23.31 12.03
CA GLN A 333 27.50 23.48 10.81
C GLN A 333 26.63 23.72 9.56
N LEU A 334 25.51 23.02 9.42
CA LEU A 334 24.62 23.11 8.25
C LEU A 334 23.64 24.31 8.31
N GLY A 335 23.63 25.05 9.42
CA GLY A 335 22.68 26.13 9.68
C GLY A 335 21.24 25.65 9.84
N TYR A 336 21.05 24.48 10.47
CA TYR A 336 19.74 23.89 10.72
C TYR A 336 19.21 24.21 12.12
N ALA A 337 20.09 24.48 13.09
CA ALA A 337 19.68 25.02 14.40
C ALA A 337 19.05 26.42 14.23
N PRO A 338 17.99 26.79 15.00
CA PRO A 338 17.30 25.99 16.02
C PRO A 338 16.20 25.07 15.47
N GLY A 339 15.97 25.02 14.15
CA GLY A 339 14.92 24.20 13.52
C GLY A 339 15.13 22.69 13.64
N LEU A 340 16.38 22.24 13.71
CA LEU A 340 16.77 20.89 14.09
C LEU A 340 17.62 20.94 15.37
N THR A 341 17.23 20.15 16.37
CA THR A 341 17.96 20.01 17.65
C THR A 341 18.01 18.55 18.08
N PHE A 342 19.04 18.20 18.86
CA PHE A 342 19.17 16.90 19.50
C PHE A 342 19.28 17.10 21.01
N ILE A 343 18.51 16.35 21.79
CA ILE A 343 18.55 16.40 23.26
C ILE A 343 18.92 15.03 23.83
N ARG A 344 19.52 15.06 25.03
CA ARG A 344 19.84 13.84 25.78
C ARG A 344 18.67 13.44 26.66
N GLY A 345 18.16 12.22 26.49
CA GLY A 345 17.09 11.66 27.31
C GLY A 345 16.74 10.22 26.94
N THR A 346 15.85 9.61 27.70
CA THR A 346 15.17 8.36 27.35
C THR A 346 13.74 8.65 26.89
N ILE A 347 13.10 7.66 26.27
CA ILE A 347 11.70 7.78 25.81
C ILE A 347 10.73 7.92 27.00
N ALA A 348 11.02 7.24 28.11
CA ALA A 348 10.22 7.34 29.33
C ALA A 348 10.25 8.75 29.94
N ASP A 349 11.40 9.44 29.88
CA ASP A 349 11.51 10.84 30.33
C ASP A 349 10.61 11.77 29.49
N LEU A 350 10.52 11.53 28.17
CA LEU A 350 9.65 12.30 27.27
C LEU A 350 8.17 12.07 27.56
N THR A 351 7.78 10.83 27.86
CA THR A 351 6.40 10.49 28.24
C THR A 351 6.01 11.19 29.54
N ALA A 352 6.87 11.14 30.56
CA ALA A 352 6.64 11.83 31.82
C ALA A 352 6.61 13.36 31.67
N ALA A 353 7.50 13.93 30.85
CA ALA A 353 7.50 15.37 30.54
C ALA A 353 6.22 15.79 29.79
N ALA A 354 5.79 15.03 28.78
CA ALA A 354 4.59 15.32 28.00
C ALA A 354 3.29 15.28 28.85
N GLU A 355 3.24 14.43 29.88
CA GLU A 355 2.13 14.38 30.85
C GLU A 355 2.04 15.63 31.74
N VAL A 356 3.18 16.26 32.07
CA VAL A 356 3.26 17.41 32.98
C VAL A 356 3.22 18.75 32.22
N GLU A 357 3.95 18.85 31.12
CA GLU A 357 4.16 20.08 30.35
C GLU A 357 3.15 20.25 29.20
N GLY A 358 2.43 19.18 28.82
CA GLY A 358 1.42 19.22 27.76
C GLY A 358 1.99 19.36 26.35
N GLU A 359 3.25 18.96 26.12
CA GLU A 359 3.89 19.00 24.80
C GLU A 359 3.05 18.30 23.72
N ARG A 360 3.07 18.83 22.50
CA ARG A 360 2.43 18.21 21.33
C ARG A 360 3.36 18.14 20.13
N TYR A 361 3.20 17.07 19.37
CA TYR A 361 3.96 16.74 18.18
C TYR A 361 2.99 16.41 17.04
N ASP A 362 3.31 16.85 15.82
CA ASP A 362 2.57 16.49 14.62
C ASP A 362 2.96 15.09 14.12
N VAL A 363 4.24 14.75 14.30
CA VAL A 363 4.83 13.46 13.91
C VAL A 363 5.71 12.92 15.04
N VAL A 364 5.50 11.66 15.44
CA VAL A 364 6.37 10.92 16.36
C VAL A 364 7.02 9.74 15.64
N ILE A 365 8.35 9.64 15.73
CA ILE A 365 9.19 8.67 15.02
C ILE A 365 9.95 7.82 16.04
N ALA A 366 10.03 6.50 15.79
CA ALA A 366 10.68 5.52 16.66
C ALA A 366 11.35 4.40 15.84
N LEU A 367 12.55 4.66 15.32
CA LEU A 367 13.23 3.78 14.37
C LEU A 367 14.40 3.07 15.04
N HIS A 368 14.27 1.75 15.22
CA HIS A 368 15.13 0.92 16.07
C HIS A 368 15.05 1.21 17.59
N ALA A 369 13.99 1.87 18.05
CA ALA A 369 13.50 1.66 19.43
C ALA A 369 13.11 0.18 19.59
N CYS A 370 13.64 -0.50 20.59
CA CYS A 370 13.68 -1.98 20.66
C CYS A 370 12.96 -2.52 21.90
N ASP A 371 12.23 -3.62 21.75
CA ASP A 371 11.40 -4.22 22.81
C ASP A 371 10.34 -3.21 23.31
N THR A 372 10.14 -3.05 24.62
CA THR A 372 9.15 -2.11 25.18
C THR A 372 9.45 -0.65 24.85
N ALA A 373 10.67 -0.29 24.49
CA ALA A 373 10.99 1.08 24.06
C ALA A 373 10.23 1.48 22.78
N THR A 374 9.85 0.54 21.91
CA THR A 374 8.92 0.83 20.80
C THR A 374 7.55 1.22 21.36
N ASP A 375 7.06 0.50 22.36
CA ASP A 375 5.75 0.69 22.97
C ASP A 375 5.66 2.02 23.73
N ASP A 376 6.73 2.42 24.44
CA ASP A 376 6.83 3.73 25.08
C ASP A 376 6.68 4.87 24.04
N CYS A 377 7.34 4.76 22.87
CA CYS A 377 7.20 5.75 21.79
C CYS A 377 5.79 5.77 21.17
N LEU A 378 5.20 4.59 20.97
CA LEU A 378 3.84 4.48 20.43
C LEU A 378 2.82 5.07 21.40
N TYR A 379 3.01 4.88 22.70
CA TYR A 379 2.20 5.52 23.74
C TYR A 379 2.38 7.04 23.76
N LEU A 380 3.62 7.54 23.74
CA LEU A 380 3.92 8.98 23.67
C LEU A 380 3.22 9.66 22.49
N GLY A 381 3.20 9.01 21.31
CA GLY A 381 2.46 9.50 20.14
C GLY A 381 0.95 9.58 20.36
N VAL A 382 0.35 8.62 21.07
CA VAL A 382 -1.08 8.66 21.44
C VAL A 382 -1.35 9.73 22.51
N GLN A 383 -0.50 9.82 23.55
CA GLN A 383 -0.62 10.71 24.70
C GLN A 383 -0.56 12.19 24.29
N THR A 384 0.45 12.55 23.50
CA THR A 384 0.60 13.88 22.89
C THR A 384 -0.45 14.13 21.80
N GLY A 385 -1.12 13.07 21.34
CA GLY A 385 -2.21 13.10 20.38
C GLY A 385 -1.76 13.31 18.94
N ALA A 386 -0.54 12.89 18.59
CA ALA A 386 0.09 13.15 17.31
C ALA A 386 -0.74 12.60 16.12
N PRO A 387 -1.00 13.40 15.06
CA PRO A 387 -1.60 12.95 13.81
C PRO A 387 -0.89 11.76 13.15
N VAL A 388 0.45 11.71 13.18
CA VAL A 388 1.24 10.67 12.51
C VAL A 388 2.23 10.02 13.49
N ILE A 389 2.25 8.69 13.53
CA ILE A 389 3.25 7.90 14.28
C ILE A 389 3.93 6.92 13.30
N ILE A 390 5.26 6.83 13.34
CA ILE A 390 6.09 5.95 12.49
C ILE A 390 7.07 5.16 13.36
N ALA A 391 6.99 3.84 13.34
CA ALA A 391 7.91 2.97 14.08
C ALA A 391 8.49 1.85 13.18
N SER A 392 9.75 1.47 13.41
CA SER A 392 10.33 0.26 12.82
C SER A 392 10.88 -0.60 13.97
N PRO A 393 10.07 -1.56 14.47
CA PRO A 393 10.41 -2.40 15.60
C PRO A 393 11.61 -3.32 15.30
N CYS A 394 12.46 -3.55 16.31
CA CYS A 394 13.67 -4.37 16.14
C CYS A 394 13.82 -5.55 17.11
N CYS A 395 13.16 -5.52 18.27
CA CYS A 395 13.20 -6.58 19.29
C CYS A 395 11.84 -6.76 19.95
N HIS A 396 11.56 -8.00 20.36
CA HIS A 396 10.24 -8.46 20.83
C HIS A 396 10.44 -9.53 21.91
N LYS A 397 11.17 -9.19 22.98
CA LYS A 397 11.54 -10.12 24.05
C LYS A 397 10.43 -10.26 25.09
N GLU A 398 9.55 -9.27 25.27
CA GLU A 398 8.38 -9.36 26.16
C GLU A 398 7.52 -10.59 25.81
N ILE A 399 6.87 -10.59 24.64
CA ILE A 399 5.99 -11.68 24.19
C ILE A 399 6.77 -13.00 24.05
N ARG A 400 8.01 -12.96 23.54
CA ARG A 400 8.87 -14.15 23.42
C ARG A 400 9.15 -14.85 24.75
N ARG A 401 9.25 -14.11 25.86
CA ARG A 401 9.41 -14.68 27.22
C ARG A 401 8.14 -15.35 27.73
N GLN A 402 6.97 -14.90 27.27
CA GLN A 402 5.66 -15.47 27.61
C GLN A 402 5.42 -16.74 26.80
N MET A 403 5.50 -16.66 25.46
CA MET A 403 5.37 -17.79 24.54
C MET A 403 6.37 -18.93 24.79
N ARG A 404 7.57 -18.64 25.30
CA ARG A 404 8.55 -19.68 25.66
C ARG A 404 8.06 -20.60 26.78
N LYS A 405 7.22 -20.11 27.70
CA LYS A 405 6.80 -20.87 28.88
C LYS A 405 5.71 -21.89 28.55
N GLY A 406 4.80 -21.54 27.64
CA GLY A 406 3.60 -22.31 27.34
C GLY A 406 2.59 -22.30 28.49
N GLN A 407 1.32 -22.02 28.19
CA GLN A 407 0.20 -22.18 29.13
C GLN A 407 -0.63 -23.39 28.70
N PRO A 408 -0.98 -24.32 29.61
CA PRO A 408 -1.92 -25.39 29.30
C PRO A 408 -3.23 -24.83 28.72
N GLY A 409 -3.52 -25.18 27.46
CA GLY A 409 -4.68 -24.67 26.71
C GLY A 409 -4.38 -23.59 25.66
N ASP A 410 -3.18 -23.00 25.62
CA ASP A 410 -2.79 -22.07 24.56
C ASP A 410 -2.25 -22.78 23.30
N LEU A 411 -2.24 -22.06 22.16
CA LEU A 411 -1.75 -22.58 20.88
C LEU A 411 -0.22 -22.76 20.87
N THR A 412 0.51 -22.07 21.74
CA THR A 412 1.98 -22.20 21.83
C THR A 412 2.40 -23.58 22.34
N VAL A 413 1.56 -24.28 23.10
CA VAL A 413 1.74 -25.70 23.46
C VAL A 413 1.63 -26.59 22.22
N SER A 414 0.59 -26.41 21.39
CA SER A 414 0.45 -27.16 20.12
C SER A 414 1.54 -26.81 19.10
N LEU A 415 2.05 -25.58 19.12
CA LEU A 415 3.12 -25.12 18.24
C LEU A 415 4.54 -25.48 18.72
N GLN A 416 4.72 -26.15 19.87
CA GLN A 416 6.05 -26.53 20.39
C GLN A 416 6.97 -27.22 19.37
N PRO A 417 6.52 -28.12 18.48
CA PRO A 417 7.37 -28.69 17.43
C PRO A 417 8.03 -27.65 16.51
N ILE A 418 7.41 -26.48 16.37
CA ILE A 418 7.91 -25.32 15.60
C ILE A 418 8.69 -24.38 16.53
N VAL A 419 8.08 -23.90 17.63
CA VAL A 419 8.65 -22.84 18.48
C VAL A 419 9.77 -23.31 19.42
N LYS A 420 10.05 -24.62 19.53
CA LYS A 420 11.30 -25.12 20.13
C LYS A 420 12.55 -24.57 19.43
N HIS A 421 12.45 -24.25 18.13
CA HIS A 421 13.53 -23.62 17.38
C HIS A 421 13.53 -22.11 17.67
N GLY A 422 14.56 -21.64 18.38
CA GLY A 422 14.60 -20.28 18.94
C GLY A 422 14.40 -19.14 17.94
N ILE A 423 14.75 -19.33 16.66
CA ILE A 423 14.52 -18.38 15.56
C ILE A 423 13.05 -18.34 15.09
N LEU A 424 12.35 -19.47 15.10
CA LEU A 424 10.93 -19.53 14.74
C LEU A 424 10.06 -18.95 15.86
N LEU A 425 10.44 -19.19 17.11
CA LEU A 425 9.87 -18.50 18.27
C LEU A 425 10.12 -16.98 18.25
N GLU A 426 11.26 -16.52 17.72
CA GLU A 426 11.54 -15.08 17.56
C GLU A 426 10.62 -14.45 16.52
N ARG A 427 10.51 -15.07 15.33
CA ARG A 427 9.61 -14.62 14.26
C ARG A 427 8.14 -14.67 14.65
N GLN A 428 7.71 -15.69 15.39
CA GLN A 428 6.33 -15.73 15.88
C GLN A 428 6.07 -14.64 16.94
N ALA A 429 7.03 -14.37 17.84
CA ALA A 429 6.90 -13.29 18.81
C ALA A 429 6.90 -11.90 18.16
N GLU A 430 7.69 -11.68 17.11
CA GLU A 430 7.65 -10.49 16.24
C GLU A 430 6.22 -10.25 15.71
N ILE A 431 5.69 -11.22 14.96
CA ILE A 431 4.35 -11.16 14.35
C ILE A 431 3.28 -10.92 15.41
N VAL A 432 3.35 -11.60 16.57
CA VAL A 432 2.35 -11.43 17.63
C VAL A 432 2.43 -10.04 18.26
N THR A 433 3.64 -9.56 18.61
CA THR A 433 3.83 -8.26 19.27
C THR A 433 3.34 -7.11 18.40
N ASP A 434 3.72 -7.07 17.13
CA ASP A 434 3.35 -5.94 16.25
C ASP A 434 1.86 -5.98 15.87
N SER A 435 1.26 -7.16 15.79
CA SER A 435 -0.20 -7.29 15.63
C SER A 435 -0.96 -6.74 16.84
N LEU A 436 -0.50 -7.05 18.06
CA LEU A 436 -1.06 -6.49 19.31
C LEU A 436 -0.89 -4.97 19.35
N ARG A 437 0.26 -4.43 18.93
CA ARG A 437 0.51 -2.99 18.81
C ARG A 437 -0.46 -2.31 17.84
N VAL A 438 -0.70 -2.90 16.67
CA VAL A 438 -1.69 -2.40 15.70
C VAL A 438 -3.11 -2.41 16.25
N LEU A 439 -3.52 -3.48 16.94
CA LEU A 439 -4.85 -3.56 17.57
C LEU A 439 -5.00 -2.51 18.69
N GLY A 440 -3.99 -2.34 19.54
CA GLY A 440 -3.96 -1.31 20.59
C GLY A 440 -4.08 0.11 20.03
N LEU A 441 -3.29 0.44 19.01
CA LEU A 441 -3.38 1.74 18.33
C LEU A 441 -4.72 1.96 17.63
N GLN A 442 -5.30 0.93 17.02
CA GLN A 442 -6.63 1.03 16.41
C GLN A 442 -7.72 1.28 17.46
N LEU A 443 -7.66 0.62 18.62
CA LEU A 443 -8.53 0.89 19.77
C LEU A 443 -8.31 2.30 20.35
N ALA A 444 -7.07 2.79 20.35
CA ALA A 444 -6.71 4.18 20.71
C ALA A 444 -7.12 5.23 19.64
N GLY A 445 -7.91 4.85 18.63
CA GLY A 445 -8.48 5.78 17.64
C GLY A 445 -7.60 6.05 16.42
N TYR A 446 -6.59 5.22 16.14
CA TYR A 446 -5.75 5.36 14.95
C TYR A 446 -6.18 4.42 13.81
N GLN A 447 -5.68 4.72 12.61
CA GLN A 447 -5.57 3.80 11.49
C GLN A 447 -4.11 3.32 11.45
N ALA A 448 -3.83 2.23 12.17
CA ALA A 448 -2.52 1.60 12.20
C ALA A 448 -2.40 0.44 11.20
N GLN A 449 -1.23 0.30 10.57
CA GLN A 449 -0.88 -0.72 9.58
C GLN A 449 0.60 -1.09 9.68
N ILE A 450 0.97 -2.29 9.21
CA ILE A 450 2.36 -2.75 9.07
C ILE A 450 2.62 -3.10 7.59
N PHE A 451 3.82 -2.80 7.09
CA PHE A 451 4.28 -3.18 5.76
C PHE A 451 5.81 -3.34 5.71
N GLU A 452 6.31 -4.10 4.74
CA GLU A 452 7.73 -4.11 4.38
C GLU A 452 8.12 -2.75 3.78
N TRP A 453 9.09 -2.06 4.37
CA TRP A 453 9.51 -0.73 3.91
C TRP A 453 10.75 -0.74 3.02
N ILE A 454 11.65 -1.71 3.21
CA ILE A 454 12.90 -1.94 2.48
C ILE A 454 13.03 -3.44 2.24
N ASN A 455 13.67 -3.87 1.15
CA ASN A 455 13.88 -5.29 0.83
C ASN A 455 14.57 -6.05 1.99
N ASP A 456 14.13 -7.29 2.27
CA ASP A 456 14.77 -8.27 3.17
C ASP A 456 16.31 -8.36 3.01
N GLU A 457 16.84 -8.18 1.78
CA GLU A 457 18.28 -8.23 1.46
C GLU A 457 19.12 -7.19 2.20
N GLU A 458 18.53 -6.07 2.63
CA GLU A 458 19.21 -4.98 3.32
C GLU A 458 19.08 -5.05 4.85
N THR A 459 18.05 -5.74 5.36
CA THR A 459 17.80 -5.89 6.80
C THR A 459 16.79 -7.00 7.09
N SER A 460 17.11 -7.87 8.04
CA SER A 460 16.16 -8.86 8.60
C SER A 460 15.11 -8.25 9.57
N LYS A 461 15.11 -6.92 9.69
CA LYS A 461 14.11 -6.10 10.38
C LYS A 461 13.60 -5.06 9.37
N ASN A 462 12.77 -5.52 8.44
CA ASN A 462 12.26 -4.78 7.28
C ASN A 462 10.82 -4.26 7.46
N LEU A 463 10.20 -4.48 8.62
CA LEU A 463 8.84 -4.03 8.91
C LEU A 463 8.81 -2.57 9.40
N MET A 464 7.81 -1.83 8.94
CA MET A 464 7.45 -0.52 9.44
C MET A 464 5.98 -0.49 9.82
N LEU A 465 5.71 -0.10 11.06
CA LEU A 465 4.40 0.24 11.57
C LEU A 465 4.17 1.73 11.35
N THR A 466 3.03 2.10 10.77
CA THR A 466 2.58 3.50 10.69
C THR A 466 1.17 3.63 11.23
N ALA A 467 0.87 4.74 11.90
CA ALA A 467 -0.45 5.04 12.42
C ALA A 467 -0.84 6.50 12.13
N SER A 468 -1.97 6.68 11.43
CA SER A 468 -2.62 7.99 11.21
C SER A 468 -3.78 8.14 12.20
N LYS A 469 -3.92 9.30 12.84
CA LYS A 469 -5.00 9.57 13.80
C LYS A 469 -6.34 9.72 13.09
N ARG A 470 -7.40 9.02 13.54
CA ARG A 470 -8.71 9.11 12.87
C ARG A 470 -9.43 10.42 13.20
N ARG A 471 -9.88 11.11 12.15
CA ARG A 471 -10.79 12.28 12.23
C ARG A 471 -12.18 11.97 12.79
N ARG A 472 -12.59 10.70 12.78
CA ARG A 472 -13.88 10.22 13.29
C ARG A 472 -13.64 9.02 14.21
N PRO A 473 -14.29 8.95 15.39
CA PRO A 473 -14.26 7.78 16.24
C PRO A 473 -14.67 6.49 15.51
N LEU A 474 -14.22 5.35 16.02
CA LEU A 474 -14.73 4.05 15.60
C LEU A 474 -16.21 3.91 16.01
N SER A 475 -17.00 3.22 15.20
CA SER A 475 -18.34 2.80 15.61
C SER A 475 -18.26 1.72 16.68
N ALA A 476 -19.23 1.67 17.59
CA ALA A 476 -19.27 0.70 18.69
C ALA A 476 -19.07 -0.76 18.20
N LYS A 477 -19.74 -1.17 17.12
CA LYS A 477 -19.55 -2.48 16.48
C LYS A 477 -18.07 -2.76 16.12
N LYS A 478 -17.31 -1.78 15.63
CA LYS A 478 -15.90 -2.00 15.29
C LYS A 478 -14.97 -1.93 16.51
N VAL A 479 -15.32 -1.19 17.56
CA VAL A 479 -14.60 -1.26 18.86
C VAL A 479 -14.77 -2.65 19.48
N ILE A 480 -16.00 -3.18 19.53
CA ILE A 480 -16.31 -4.54 20.02
C ILE A 480 -15.54 -5.59 19.20
N GLU A 481 -15.57 -5.51 17.87
CA GLU A 481 -14.84 -6.43 17.00
C GLU A 481 -13.31 -6.36 17.20
N LEU A 482 -12.74 -5.18 17.44
CA LEU A 482 -11.30 -5.06 17.73
C LEU A 482 -10.94 -5.61 19.12
N ARG A 483 -11.80 -5.44 20.13
CA ARG A 483 -11.63 -6.08 21.45
C ARG A 483 -11.73 -7.60 21.35
N ARG A 484 -12.67 -8.14 20.57
CA ARG A 484 -12.80 -9.58 20.29
C ARG A 484 -11.53 -10.13 19.65
N GLN A 485 -11.08 -9.51 18.55
CA GLN A 485 -9.83 -9.89 17.86
C GLN A 485 -8.61 -9.84 18.81
N LEU A 486 -8.55 -8.83 19.69
CA LEU A 486 -7.49 -8.69 20.68
C LEU A 486 -7.52 -9.80 21.74
N GLY A 487 -8.68 -10.06 22.36
CA GLY A 487 -8.84 -11.10 23.37
C GLY A 487 -8.58 -12.51 22.83
N GLU A 488 -9.06 -12.80 21.62
CA GLU A 488 -8.77 -14.06 20.91
C GLU A 488 -7.27 -14.24 20.66
N MET A 489 -6.58 -13.18 20.21
CA MET A 489 -5.14 -13.24 19.96
C MET A 489 -4.32 -13.38 21.25
N ILE A 490 -4.71 -12.70 22.32
CA ILE A 490 -4.08 -12.79 23.65
C ILE A 490 -4.22 -14.21 24.21
N GLY A 491 -5.45 -14.75 24.22
CA GLY A 491 -5.72 -16.11 24.70
C GLY A 491 -5.02 -17.20 23.86
N MET A 492 -5.06 -17.07 22.53
CA MET A 492 -4.42 -18.01 21.60
C MET A 492 -2.91 -18.13 21.83
N PHE A 493 -2.22 -17.03 22.14
CA PHE A 493 -0.76 -17.02 22.31
C PHE A 493 -0.30 -17.01 23.79
N GLY A 494 -1.20 -17.22 24.75
CA GLY A 494 -0.85 -17.29 26.18
C GLY A 494 -0.29 -15.97 26.74
N VAL A 495 -0.69 -14.84 26.15
CA VAL A 495 -0.20 -13.50 26.53
C VAL A 495 -0.89 -13.05 27.81
N LYS A 496 -0.11 -12.51 28.75
CA LYS A 496 -0.59 -11.97 30.03
C LYS A 496 -0.53 -10.46 30.05
N SER A 497 0.58 -9.90 29.54
CA SER A 497 0.80 -8.47 29.38
C SER A 497 1.31 -8.17 27.97
N GLN A 498 1.03 -6.97 27.50
CA GLN A 498 1.79 -6.33 26.45
C GLN A 498 1.94 -4.85 26.82
N HIS A 499 3.17 -4.31 26.77
CA HIS A 499 3.49 -3.01 27.38
C HIS A 499 2.63 -1.84 26.87
N LEU A 500 2.42 -1.72 25.55
CA LEU A 500 1.59 -0.66 24.98
C LEU A 500 0.11 -0.79 25.39
N LEU A 501 -0.43 -2.02 25.43
CA LEU A 501 -1.81 -2.24 25.92
C LEU A 501 -1.94 -1.80 27.39
N THR A 502 -0.95 -2.10 28.22
CA THR A 502 -0.90 -1.67 29.63
C THR A 502 -0.85 -0.14 29.76
N LEU A 503 0.02 0.55 29.00
CA LEU A 503 0.10 2.02 28.98
C LEU A 503 -1.21 2.68 28.48
N LEU A 504 -1.82 2.11 27.44
CA LEU A 504 -3.13 2.54 26.90
C LEU A 504 -4.32 2.17 27.80
N LYS A 505 -4.09 1.46 28.92
CA LYS A 505 -5.14 0.96 29.84
C LYS A 505 -6.17 0.07 29.13
N ILE A 506 -5.73 -0.66 28.12
CA ILE A 506 -6.50 -1.68 27.40
C ILE A 506 -6.29 -3.00 28.13
N ASP A 507 -7.34 -3.49 28.79
CA ASP A 507 -7.29 -4.72 29.58
C ASP A 507 -6.95 -5.95 28.73
N THR A 508 -5.92 -6.68 29.14
CA THR A 508 -5.51 -7.97 28.56
C THR A 508 -6.22 -9.17 29.20
N ALA A 509 -6.88 -8.97 30.35
CA ALA A 509 -7.43 -10.03 31.19
C ALA A 509 -8.96 -10.21 31.07
N GLN A 510 -9.53 -9.98 29.88
CA GLN A 510 -10.96 -10.23 29.68
C GLN A 510 -11.33 -11.70 29.87
N LYS A 511 -12.11 -11.99 30.92
CA LYS A 511 -13.01 -13.15 30.95
C LYS A 511 -13.87 -13.12 29.68
N LEU A 512 -13.86 -14.19 28.89
CA LEU A 512 -14.61 -14.27 27.63
C LEU A 512 -16.14 -14.35 27.78
N ASN A 513 -16.69 -14.29 29.00
CA ASN A 513 -18.07 -14.69 29.31
C ASN A 513 -19.00 -13.58 29.87
N GLU A 514 -18.53 -12.38 30.22
CA GLU A 514 -19.35 -11.42 30.99
C GLU A 514 -19.84 -10.19 30.21
N SER A 515 -19.22 -9.82 29.07
CA SER A 515 -19.58 -8.57 28.37
C SER A 515 -20.64 -8.70 27.24
N ALA A 516 -21.19 -9.88 27.00
CA ALA A 516 -22.19 -10.08 25.93
C ALA A 516 -23.63 -9.76 26.38
N GLU A 517 -23.98 -10.08 27.62
CA GLU A 517 -25.35 -9.91 28.14
C GLU A 517 -25.56 -8.52 28.76
N ASP A 518 -24.59 -8.00 29.53
CA ASP A 518 -24.73 -6.68 30.15
C ASP A 518 -24.64 -5.51 29.15
N MET A 519 -23.73 -5.55 28.17
CA MET A 519 -23.67 -4.50 27.14
C MET A 519 -24.90 -4.49 26.20
N ASN A 520 -25.63 -5.60 26.09
CA ASN A 520 -26.90 -5.60 25.36
C ASN A 520 -27.97 -4.81 26.12
N LYS A 521 -28.00 -4.87 27.46
CA LYS A 521 -28.92 -4.06 28.29
C LYS A 521 -28.64 -2.56 28.13
N ASP A 522 -27.37 -2.17 28.08
CA ASP A 522 -26.99 -0.77 27.84
C ASP A 522 -27.46 -0.28 26.46
N ILE A 523 -27.28 -1.11 25.41
CA ILE A 523 -27.71 -0.79 24.04
C ILE A 523 -29.25 -0.73 23.93
N GLU A 524 -29.98 -1.64 24.57
CA GLU A 524 -31.45 -1.60 24.60
C GLU A 524 -31.96 -0.38 25.39
N GLY A 525 -31.31 -0.04 26.51
CA GLY A 525 -31.63 1.14 27.32
C GLY A 525 -31.48 2.45 26.55
N ASP A 526 -30.39 2.62 25.82
CA ASP A 526 -30.12 3.84 25.03
C ASP A 526 -31.04 3.93 23.79
N LEU A 527 -31.43 2.80 23.21
CA LEU A 527 -32.44 2.75 22.14
C LEU A 527 -33.86 3.10 22.64
N ASP A 528 -34.26 2.61 23.81
CA ASP A 528 -35.58 2.90 24.37
C ASP A 528 -35.67 4.33 24.92
N ALA A 529 -34.57 4.87 25.48
CA ALA A 529 -34.45 6.28 25.86
C ALA A 529 -34.62 7.24 24.66
N ASN A 530 -34.20 6.84 23.46
CA ASN A 530 -34.43 7.59 22.23
C ASN A 530 -35.85 7.39 21.67
N ARG A 531 -36.46 6.21 21.82
CA ARG A 531 -37.87 5.98 21.45
C ARG A 531 -38.87 6.78 22.28
N ARG A 532 -38.53 7.15 23.52
CA ARG A 532 -39.37 7.98 24.41
C ARG A 532 -39.17 9.50 24.20
N LYS A 533 -38.47 9.91 23.14
CA LYS A 533 -38.21 11.32 22.76
C LYS A 533 -38.66 11.66 21.33
N LEU A 534 -39.45 10.78 20.72
CA LEU A 534 -40.10 10.91 19.41
C LEU A 534 -41.61 10.68 19.55
#